data_AF-A0A6B2CZ47-F1
#
_entry.id   AF-A0A6B2CZ47-F1
#
_cell.length_a   1.000
_cell.length_b   1.000
_cell.length_c   1.000
_cell.angle_alpha   90.00
_cell.angle_beta   90.00
_cell.angle_gamma   90.00
#
_symmetry.space_group_name_H-M   'P 1'
#
loop_
_entity.id
_entity.type
_entity.pdbx_description
1 polymer ?
#
loop_
_entity_poly.entity_id
_entity_poly.type
_entity_poly.pdbx_seq_one_letter_code
_entity_poly.pdbx_strand_id
1 'polypeptide(L)'
;VRGIYDEASKYGEYAHCFVDGALGAFDAYAKEVLANQLVGVFSTFLDIDKVLNNKAYKGYLQLAGHSALDYERPVPVITRDKLNVVKNIFKNIDAIWINKRIIGVDYEGSIKQMRGRIESNKIKPHTETLTLDRDRECVVHKSGDVKVSLTVGKSSRSTFIISVANVGDRVVVLGYNDMFTALSFARGVDGSLYRVGSTFVMRYNLNPGLFNVVGYEETIYKYVSTAVLPRLEPLNLKPWALGAEVTLPVVKSGTKYLLTEESGVYQSDFGARTLFISLETKALRFDILGISNDGSLVIGEVKNMKSVHGPSELKLEEMADRVEMLYALLRGDVYLDNRRISAEEGAALVGALVSVFNGGRLSGGGRVSSSFSAEPVVLIPDYRKETKFVLVLADREFAAVFIYEVPLAQLLDRGFLRRVAEEAYYKFFELKEGSGGEYISAVKNVVDDVVKEYKQVSRHVSLLE
;
A
#
# COMPACT_ATOMS: atom_id res chain seq x y z
N VAL A 1 -5.36 -9.85 -30.77
CA VAL A 1 -6.33 -8.79 -30.40
C VAL A 1 -7.76 -9.37 -30.27
N ARG A 2 -7.95 -10.52 -29.58
CA ARG A 2 -9.31 -11.07 -29.33
C ARG A 2 -9.90 -10.56 -28.01
N GLY A 3 -9.07 -10.48 -26.95
CA GLY A 3 -9.54 -10.13 -25.61
C GLY A 3 -10.16 -8.74 -25.42
N ILE A 4 -9.81 -7.72 -26.23
CA ILE A 4 -10.38 -6.37 -26.03
C ILE A 4 -11.78 -6.24 -26.63
N TYR A 5 -12.06 -6.94 -27.73
CA TYR A 5 -13.40 -7.03 -28.30
C TYR A 5 -14.28 -7.94 -27.44
N ASP A 6 -13.74 -9.07 -26.97
CA ASP A 6 -14.48 -9.95 -26.06
C ASP A 6 -14.87 -9.22 -24.76
N GLU A 7 -13.99 -8.36 -24.23
CA GLU A 7 -14.30 -7.52 -23.06
C GLU A 7 -15.29 -6.40 -23.37
N ALA A 8 -15.16 -5.73 -24.52
CA ALA A 8 -16.08 -4.66 -24.93
C ALA A 8 -17.50 -5.17 -25.19
N SER A 9 -17.65 -6.39 -25.70
CA SER A 9 -18.97 -7.00 -25.96
C SER A 9 -19.85 -7.08 -24.72
N LYS A 10 -19.26 -7.12 -23.52
CA LYS A 10 -19.95 -7.14 -22.23
C LYS A 10 -20.69 -5.83 -21.92
N TYR A 11 -20.39 -4.76 -22.65
CA TYR A 11 -20.92 -3.40 -22.43
C TYR A 11 -21.89 -2.94 -23.53
N GLY A 12 -22.29 -3.84 -24.44
CA GLY A 12 -23.33 -3.63 -25.46
C GLY A 12 -22.83 -3.69 -26.90
N GLU A 13 -23.74 -3.91 -27.86
CA GLU A 13 -23.43 -4.15 -29.28
C GLU A 13 -22.59 -3.05 -29.94
N TYR A 14 -22.68 -1.81 -29.45
CA TYR A 14 -21.95 -0.66 -30.01
C TYR A 14 -20.59 -0.38 -29.34
N ALA A 15 -20.21 -1.12 -28.30
CA ALA A 15 -18.94 -0.91 -27.59
C ALA A 15 -17.72 -1.23 -28.46
N HIS A 16 -17.87 -2.14 -29.43
CA HIS A 16 -16.84 -2.44 -30.42
C HIS A 16 -16.51 -1.22 -31.30
N CYS A 17 -17.48 -0.36 -31.60
CA CYS A 17 -17.24 0.87 -32.37
C CYS A 17 -16.41 1.90 -31.59
N PHE A 18 -16.48 1.89 -30.25
CA PHE A 18 -15.61 2.72 -29.40
C PHE A 18 -14.21 2.14 -29.29
N VAL A 19 -14.08 0.80 -29.24
CA VAL A 19 -12.79 0.12 -29.35
C VAL A 19 -12.15 0.39 -30.71
N ASP A 20 -12.91 0.28 -31.81
CA ASP A 20 -12.45 0.58 -33.16
C ASP A 20 -12.11 2.07 -33.34
N GLY A 21 -12.90 2.97 -32.77
CA GLY A 21 -12.64 4.41 -32.78
C GLY A 21 -11.42 4.81 -31.95
N ALA A 22 -11.25 4.22 -30.76
CA ALA A 22 -10.10 4.48 -29.90
C ALA A 22 -8.82 3.84 -30.46
N LEU A 23 -8.87 2.59 -30.92
CA LEU A 23 -7.75 1.92 -31.58
C LEU A 23 -7.41 2.62 -32.90
N GLY A 24 -8.41 3.08 -33.66
CA GLY A 24 -8.21 3.88 -34.87
C GLY A 24 -7.59 5.25 -34.59
N ALA A 25 -8.02 5.94 -33.53
CA ALA A 25 -7.45 7.22 -33.11
C ALA A 25 -6.02 7.07 -32.56
N PHE A 26 -5.73 6.01 -31.80
CA PHE A 26 -4.39 5.71 -31.31
C PHE A 26 -3.46 5.21 -32.42
N ASP A 27 -3.95 4.42 -33.36
CA ASP A 27 -3.21 3.99 -34.55
C ASP A 27 -2.89 5.19 -35.44
N ALA A 28 -3.85 6.10 -35.66
CA ALA A 28 -3.61 7.36 -36.37
C ALA A 28 -2.60 8.25 -35.65
N TYR A 29 -2.73 8.45 -34.33
CA TYR A 29 -1.81 9.27 -33.53
C TYR A 29 -0.40 8.66 -33.47
N ALA A 30 -0.28 7.33 -33.32
CA ALA A 30 1.00 6.63 -33.33
C ALA A 30 1.64 6.65 -34.72
N LYS A 31 0.86 6.54 -35.80
CA LYS A 31 1.34 6.70 -37.17
C LYS A 31 1.76 8.14 -37.46
N GLU A 32 1.05 9.15 -36.96
CA GLU A 32 1.43 10.57 -37.09
C GLU A 32 2.66 10.94 -36.27
N VAL A 33 2.83 10.40 -35.06
CA VAL A 33 4.04 10.62 -34.24
C VAL A 33 5.25 9.91 -34.84
N LEU A 34 5.08 8.70 -35.36
CA LEU A 34 6.14 7.95 -36.04
C LEU A 34 6.47 8.56 -37.41
N ALA A 35 5.47 9.01 -38.17
CA ALA A 35 5.67 9.77 -39.40
C ALA A 35 6.39 11.09 -39.12
N ASN A 36 6.00 11.86 -38.10
CA ASN A 36 6.70 13.10 -37.72
C ASN A 36 8.13 12.85 -37.22
N GLN A 37 8.41 11.71 -36.58
CA GLN A 37 9.79 11.31 -36.23
C GLN A 37 10.61 10.87 -37.45
N LEU A 38 9.98 10.37 -38.51
CA LEU A 38 10.64 9.82 -39.71
C LEU A 38 10.68 10.79 -40.90
N VAL A 39 9.89 11.87 -40.90
CA VAL A 39 9.88 12.91 -41.95
C VAL A 39 11.15 13.77 -41.96
N GLY A 40 12.08 13.57 -41.01
CA GLY A 40 13.44 14.10 -41.08
C GLY A 40 14.38 13.38 -42.06
N VAL A 41 14.10 12.14 -42.50
CA VAL A 41 14.97 11.39 -43.41
C VAL A 41 14.16 10.42 -44.29
N PHE A 42 13.82 10.86 -45.50
CA PHE A 42 13.47 10.09 -46.72
C PHE A 42 12.76 8.71 -46.66
N SER A 43 11.58 8.68 -47.32
CA SER A 43 11.21 7.78 -48.45
C SER A 43 10.65 6.34 -48.22
N THR A 44 9.33 6.25 -48.40
CA THR A 44 8.54 5.31 -49.27
C THR A 44 8.64 3.78 -49.22
N PHE A 45 9.22 3.11 -48.23
CA PHE A 45 8.95 1.65 -48.05
C PHE A 45 8.98 1.23 -46.59
N LEU A 46 7.87 1.44 -45.88
CA LEU A 46 7.69 0.92 -44.52
C LEU A 46 6.83 -0.34 -44.56
N ASP A 47 7.50 -1.47 -44.41
CA ASP A 47 6.92 -2.79 -44.27
C ASP A 47 6.17 -2.86 -42.92
N ILE A 48 4.84 -2.67 -42.98
CA ILE A 48 3.95 -2.59 -41.81
C ILE A 48 4.07 -3.83 -40.90
N ASP A 49 4.37 -5.00 -41.47
CA ASP A 49 4.51 -6.24 -40.69
C ASP A 49 5.72 -6.22 -39.76
N LYS A 50 6.76 -5.45 -40.08
CA LYS A 50 7.92 -5.23 -39.18
C LYS A 50 7.61 -4.25 -38.06
N VAL A 51 6.73 -3.28 -38.28
CA VAL A 51 6.26 -2.35 -37.24
C VAL A 51 5.34 -3.06 -36.25
N LEU A 52 4.40 -3.88 -36.74
CA LEU A 52 3.46 -4.65 -35.92
C LEU A 52 4.16 -5.71 -35.04
N ASN A 53 5.34 -6.19 -35.43
CA ASN A 53 6.16 -7.12 -34.65
C ASN A 53 7.26 -6.46 -33.81
N ASN A 54 7.35 -5.14 -33.81
CA ASN A 54 8.30 -4.41 -32.98
C ASN A 54 7.89 -4.52 -31.49
N LYS A 55 8.83 -4.95 -30.64
CA LYS A 55 8.59 -5.11 -29.19
C LYS A 55 8.18 -3.80 -28.51
N ALA A 56 8.74 -2.67 -28.92
CA ALA A 56 8.38 -1.36 -28.38
C ALA A 56 6.96 -0.97 -28.80
N TYR A 57 6.55 -1.25 -30.04
CA TYR A 57 5.18 -1.03 -30.50
C TYR A 57 4.17 -1.89 -29.73
N LYS A 58 4.45 -3.19 -29.54
CA LYS A 58 3.60 -4.07 -28.69
C LYS A 58 3.57 -3.61 -27.24
N GLY A 59 4.70 -3.14 -26.69
CA GLY A 59 4.77 -2.53 -25.36
C GLY A 59 3.95 -1.25 -25.25
N TYR A 60 3.98 -0.38 -26.26
CA TYR A 60 3.14 0.82 -26.34
C TYR A 60 1.66 0.48 -26.53
N LEU A 61 1.30 -0.54 -27.29
CA LEU A 61 -0.08 -0.99 -27.45
C LEU A 61 -0.63 -1.64 -26.18
N GLN A 62 0.22 -2.34 -25.42
CA GLN A 62 -0.12 -2.95 -24.14
C GLN A 62 -0.24 -1.87 -23.05
N LEU A 63 0.67 -0.88 -23.02
CA LEU A 63 0.56 0.31 -22.16
C LEU A 63 -0.65 1.17 -22.51
N ALA A 64 -0.93 1.38 -23.80
CA ALA A 64 -2.12 2.07 -24.29
C ALA A 64 -3.38 1.28 -23.99
N GLY A 65 -3.38 -0.05 -24.09
CA GLY A 65 -4.51 -0.89 -23.67
C GLY A 65 -4.72 -0.89 -22.15
N HIS A 66 -3.66 -0.76 -21.36
CA HIS A 66 -3.73 -0.60 -19.90
C HIS A 66 -4.13 0.81 -19.47
N SER A 67 -3.83 1.85 -20.25
CA SER A 67 -4.21 3.24 -19.98
C SER A 67 -5.55 3.66 -20.61
N ALA A 68 -5.97 3.02 -21.71
CA ALA A 68 -7.23 3.29 -22.41
C ALA A 68 -8.44 2.60 -21.77
N LEU A 69 -8.25 1.69 -20.82
CA LEU A 69 -9.34 1.01 -20.11
C LEU A 69 -9.50 1.47 -18.65
N ASP A 70 -8.76 2.47 -18.18
CA ASP A 70 -8.90 2.99 -16.82
C ASP A 70 -8.51 4.49 -16.71
N TYR A 71 -9.00 5.32 -17.64
CA TYR A 71 -8.82 6.78 -17.59
C TYR A 71 -9.71 7.49 -16.56
N GLU A 72 -10.15 6.77 -15.52
CA GLU A 72 -10.91 7.32 -14.41
C GLU A 72 -9.98 8.00 -13.39
N ARG A 73 -9.54 9.20 -13.75
CA ARG A 73 -9.09 10.32 -12.91
C ARG A 73 -9.13 10.02 -11.38
N PRO A 74 -8.12 9.55 -10.67
CA PRO A 74 -8.26 9.06 -9.29
C PRO A 74 -8.56 10.15 -8.24
N VAL A 75 -9.38 9.79 -7.23
CA VAL A 75 -9.54 10.53 -5.97
C VAL A 75 -9.43 9.51 -4.81
N PRO A 76 -8.85 9.84 -3.64
CA PRO A 76 -8.71 8.91 -2.50
C PRO A 76 -10.04 8.74 -1.75
N VAL A 77 -11.10 8.41 -2.47
CA VAL A 77 -12.44 8.27 -1.91
C VAL A 77 -12.86 6.82 -2.01
N ILE A 78 -13.46 6.31 -0.95
CA ILE A 78 -14.21 5.06 -0.99
C ILE A 78 -15.69 5.45 -1.04
N THR A 79 -16.29 5.42 -2.22
CA THR A 79 -17.69 5.78 -2.48
C THR A 79 -18.62 4.66 -2.02
N ARG A 80 -19.87 5.04 -1.76
CA ARG A 80 -20.95 4.11 -1.42
C ARG A 80 -20.96 2.88 -2.31
N ASP A 81 -20.98 3.02 -3.62
CA ASP A 81 -21.26 1.90 -4.56
C ASP A 81 -20.27 0.75 -4.56
N LYS A 82 -19.05 1.00 -4.06
CA LYS A 82 -17.99 -0.01 -3.98
C LYS A 82 -17.89 -0.67 -2.61
N LEU A 83 -18.75 -0.29 -1.66
CA LEU A 83 -18.71 -0.75 -0.27
C LEU A 83 -20.08 -1.17 0.27
N ASN A 84 -20.65 -2.26 -0.25
CA ASN A 84 -21.97 -2.75 0.18
C ASN A 84 -22.12 -2.91 1.70
N VAL A 85 -21.04 -3.20 2.44
CA VAL A 85 -21.07 -3.31 3.91
C VAL A 85 -21.04 -1.93 4.59
N VAL A 86 -20.20 -1.00 4.12
CA VAL A 86 -20.07 0.36 4.69
C VAL A 86 -21.30 1.22 4.38
N LYS A 87 -21.98 0.98 3.25
CA LYS A 87 -23.28 1.60 2.88
C LYS A 87 -24.31 1.53 4.01
N ASN A 88 -24.39 0.38 4.67
CA ASN A 88 -25.38 0.14 5.73
C ASN A 88 -24.97 0.70 7.09
N ILE A 89 -23.66 0.94 7.29
CA ILE A 89 -23.10 1.44 8.54
C ILE A 89 -23.20 2.97 8.59
N PHE A 90 -22.79 3.68 7.52
CA PHE A 90 -22.85 5.14 7.47
C PHE A 90 -24.08 5.64 6.67
N LYS A 91 -25.24 5.69 7.33
CA LYS A 91 -26.54 6.02 6.72
C LYS A 91 -26.57 7.33 5.90
N ASN A 92 -25.77 8.34 6.26
CA ASN A 92 -25.78 9.68 5.66
C ASN A 92 -24.43 10.14 5.09
N ILE A 93 -23.51 9.22 4.79
CA ILE A 93 -22.22 9.52 4.18
C ILE A 93 -22.10 8.81 2.84
N ASP A 94 -21.86 9.57 1.77
CA ASP A 94 -21.73 9.09 0.39
C ASP A 94 -20.35 8.52 0.08
N ALA A 95 -19.35 8.91 0.86
CA ALA A 95 -17.94 8.64 0.60
C ALA A 95 -17.09 8.74 1.87
N ILE A 96 -16.04 7.94 1.98
CA ILE A 96 -14.98 8.11 2.99
C ILE A 96 -13.69 8.53 2.27
N TRP A 97 -13.12 9.67 2.65
CA TRP A 97 -11.83 10.14 2.16
C TRP A 97 -10.82 10.10 3.30
N ILE A 98 -9.83 9.22 3.20
CA ILE A 98 -8.69 9.22 4.12
C ILE A 98 -7.55 10.00 3.48
N ASN A 99 -7.12 11.09 4.12
CA ASN A 99 -6.17 12.06 3.54
C ASN A 99 -4.71 11.55 3.54
N LYS A 100 -4.49 10.34 3.01
CA LYS A 100 -3.16 9.79 2.69
C LYS A 100 -2.70 10.37 1.34
N ARG A 101 -1.40 10.63 1.20
CA ARG A 101 -0.80 11.10 -0.07
C ARG A 101 -1.11 10.13 -1.21
N ILE A 102 -1.54 10.67 -2.34
CA ILE A 102 -1.55 9.98 -3.64
C ILE A 102 -0.35 10.46 -4.45
N ILE A 103 0.23 9.58 -5.25
CA ILE A 103 1.28 9.94 -6.19
C ILE A 103 0.91 9.37 -7.55
N GLY A 104 1.18 10.13 -8.60
CA GLY A 104 0.91 9.72 -9.95
C GLY A 104 1.66 10.55 -10.96
N VAL A 105 1.35 10.30 -12.23
CA VAL A 105 1.87 11.05 -13.37
C VAL A 105 0.70 11.85 -13.95
N ASP A 106 0.89 13.14 -14.17
CA ASP A 106 -0.13 13.96 -14.83
C ASP A 106 -0.10 13.81 -16.36
N TYR A 107 -1.00 14.52 -17.03
CA TYR A 107 -1.11 14.49 -18.50
C TYR A 107 0.12 15.06 -19.22
N GLU A 108 1.01 15.78 -18.52
CA GLU A 108 2.25 16.34 -19.05
C GLU A 108 3.44 15.40 -18.82
N GLY A 109 3.22 14.23 -18.21
CA GLY A 109 4.29 13.30 -17.85
C GLY A 109 5.04 13.68 -16.58
N SER A 110 4.58 14.71 -15.85
CA SER A 110 5.19 15.17 -14.61
C SER A 110 4.70 14.36 -13.42
N ILE A 111 5.61 14.03 -12.51
CA ILE A 111 5.25 13.33 -11.28
C ILE A 111 4.62 14.31 -10.31
N LYS A 112 3.42 13.99 -9.84
CA LYS A 112 2.64 14.81 -8.91
C LYS A 112 2.28 14.03 -7.67
N GLN A 113 2.29 14.71 -6.52
CA GLN A 113 1.58 14.25 -5.33
C GLN A 113 0.22 14.96 -5.23
N MET A 114 -0.79 14.29 -4.71
CA MET A 114 -2.12 14.84 -4.46
C MET A 114 -2.59 14.55 -3.03
N ARG A 115 -3.29 15.53 -2.42
CA ARG A 115 -3.95 15.45 -1.11
C ARG A 115 -5.28 16.19 -1.13
N GLY A 116 -6.18 15.86 -0.21
CA GLY A 116 -7.37 16.67 0.07
C GLY A 116 -7.02 17.84 0.97
N ARG A 117 -7.61 19.00 0.71
CA ARG A 117 -7.61 20.17 1.60
C ARG A 117 -9.03 20.66 1.78
N ILE A 118 -9.32 21.18 2.98
CA ILE A 118 -10.63 21.77 3.26
C ILE A 118 -10.57 23.26 2.92
N GLU A 119 -11.41 23.68 1.98
CA GLU A 119 -11.56 25.06 1.56
C GLU A 119 -13.05 25.42 1.55
N SER A 120 -13.44 26.45 2.30
CA SER A 120 -14.84 26.91 2.36
C SER A 120 -15.84 25.77 2.63
N ASN A 121 -15.51 24.89 3.59
CA ASN A 121 -16.31 23.71 3.96
C ASN A 121 -16.46 22.65 2.85
N LYS A 122 -15.57 22.67 1.86
CA LYS A 122 -15.48 21.66 0.80
C LYS A 122 -14.10 21.00 0.76
N ILE A 123 -14.06 19.71 0.45
CA ILE A 123 -12.81 19.01 0.21
C ILE A 123 -12.41 19.23 -1.25
N LYS A 124 -11.25 19.85 -1.45
CA LYS A 124 -10.64 20.04 -2.76
C LYS A 124 -9.35 19.26 -2.91
N PRO A 125 -9.11 18.60 -4.05
CA PRO A 125 -7.82 17.99 -4.34
C PRO A 125 -6.78 19.09 -4.62
N HIS A 126 -5.65 19.02 -3.92
CA HIS A 126 -4.48 19.86 -4.17
C HIS A 126 -3.32 19.01 -4.67
N THR A 127 -2.69 19.45 -5.75
CA THR A 127 -1.59 18.75 -6.40
C THR A 127 -0.30 19.56 -6.32
N GLU A 128 0.81 18.90 -5.98
CA GLU A 128 2.13 19.50 -5.95
C GLU A 128 3.10 18.68 -6.81
N THR A 129 4.03 19.34 -7.50
CA THR A 129 5.09 18.66 -8.25
C THR A 129 6.01 17.91 -7.29
N LEU A 130 6.35 16.68 -7.67
CA LEU A 130 7.30 15.83 -6.97
C LEU A 130 8.53 15.61 -7.85
N THR A 131 9.71 15.69 -7.27
CA THR A 131 10.95 15.27 -7.93
C THR A 131 11.44 13.95 -7.33
N LEU A 132 12.08 13.11 -8.14
CA LEU A 132 12.71 11.88 -7.68
C LEU A 132 14.19 12.11 -7.43
N ASP A 133 14.68 11.68 -6.29
CA ASP A 133 16.08 11.71 -5.91
C ASP A 133 16.82 10.51 -6.54
N ARG A 134 17.21 10.67 -7.80
CA ARG A 134 17.87 9.60 -8.58
C ARG A 134 19.22 9.18 -7.99
N ASP A 135 19.86 10.02 -7.19
CA ASP A 135 21.11 9.70 -6.49
C ASP A 135 20.90 8.68 -5.36
N ARG A 136 19.65 8.57 -4.88
CA ARG A 136 19.23 7.60 -3.86
C ARG A 136 18.37 6.48 -4.46
N GLU A 137 18.66 6.05 -5.68
CA GLU A 137 17.96 4.94 -6.34
C GLU A 137 18.58 3.58 -5.98
N CYS A 138 17.74 2.60 -5.63
CA CYS A 138 18.10 1.20 -5.50
C CYS A 138 17.25 0.36 -6.45
N VAL A 139 17.87 -0.29 -7.42
CA VAL A 139 17.16 -1.23 -8.31
C VAL A 139 16.94 -2.54 -7.58
N VAL A 140 15.67 -2.93 -7.43
CA VAL A 140 15.26 -4.13 -6.69
C VAL A 140 14.74 -5.24 -7.60
N HIS A 141 14.34 -4.91 -8.82
CA HIS A 141 13.90 -5.90 -9.79
C HIS A 141 14.19 -5.42 -11.23
N LYS A 142 14.60 -6.35 -12.09
CA LYS A 142 14.83 -6.11 -13.51
C LYS A 142 14.44 -7.34 -14.31
N SER A 143 13.56 -7.15 -15.30
CA SER A 143 13.09 -8.22 -16.19
C SER A 143 12.82 -7.64 -17.57
N GLY A 144 13.67 -7.99 -18.55
CA GLY A 144 13.62 -7.38 -19.89
C GLY A 144 13.75 -5.86 -19.82
N ASP A 145 12.76 -5.15 -20.37
CA ASP A 145 12.67 -3.69 -20.36
C ASP A 145 12.09 -3.12 -19.06
N VAL A 146 11.62 -3.97 -18.14
CA VAL A 146 11.06 -3.56 -16.86
C VAL A 146 12.18 -3.37 -15.84
N LYS A 147 12.23 -2.19 -15.21
CA LYS A 147 13.09 -1.87 -14.06
C LYS A 147 12.24 -1.34 -12.92
N VAL A 148 12.20 -2.05 -11.79
CA VAL A 148 11.62 -1.52 -10.54
C VAL A 148 12.74 -1.10 -9.60
N SER A 149 12.65 0.16 -9.16
CA SER A 149 13.59 0.74 -8.21
C SER A 149 12.87 1.39 -7.03
N LEU A 150 13.52 1.43 -5.88
CA LEU A 150 13.14 2.26 -4.75
C LEU A 150 13.95 3.55 -4.80
N THR A 151 13.32 4.68 -4.56
CA THR A 151 13.96 6.00 -4.52
C THR A 151 13.23 6.91 -3.53
N VAL A 152 13.64 8.17 -3.46
CA VAL A 152 13.05 9.18 -2.57
C VAL A 152 12.32 10.22 -3.39
N GLY A 153 11.02 10.40 -3.13
CA GLY A 153 10.24 11.52 -3.62
C GLY A 153 10.45 12.76 -2.76
N LYS A 154 10.69 13.91 -3.39
CA LYS A 154 10.85 15.22 -2.75
C LYS A 154 9.81 16.21 -3.26
N SER A 155 9.12 16.84 -2.33
CA SER A 155 8.28 18.02 -2.58
C SER A 155 8.71 19.16 -1.65
N SER A 156 8.13 20.35 -1.82
CA SER A 156 8.43 21.53 -0.99
C SER A 156 8.18 21.31 0.51
N ARG A 157 7.34 20.33 0.87
CA ARG A 157 6.91 20.08 2.26
C ARG A 157 7.23 18.68 2.77
N SER A 158 7.80 17.80 1.94
CA SER A 158 7.99 16.41 2.35
C SER A 158 8.97 15.62 1.53
N THR A 159 9.56 14.64 2.20
CA THR A 159 10.46 13.63 1.65
C THR A 159 9.96 12.27 2.08
N PHE A 160 9.86 11.31 1.16
CA PHE A 160 9.36 9.97 1.47
C PHE A 160 9.85 8.94 0.45
N ILE A 161 9.77 7.66 0.80
CA ILE A 161 10.18 6.56 -0.07
C ILE A 161 9.10 6.29 -1.12
N ILE A 162 9.53 5.99 -2.34
CA ILE A 162 8.65 5.67 -3.46
C ILE A 162 9.25 4.51 -4.27
N SER A 163 8.42 3.55 -4.65
CA SER A 163 8.79 2.53 -5.64
C SER A 163 8.47 3.06 -7.04
N VAL A 164 9.34 2.84 -8.01
CA VAL A 164 9.25 3.35 -9.37
C VAL A 164 9.47 2.19 -10.32
N ALA A 165 8.44 1.82 -11.07
CA ALA A 165 8.59 0.90 -12.19
C ALA A 165 8.73 1.69 -13.49
N ASN A 166 9.79 1.37 -14.24
CA ASN A 166 10.06 1.91 -15.56
C ASN A 166 9.93 0.79 -16.58
N VAL A 167 9.44 1.13 -17.78
CA VAL A 167 9.50 0.28 -18.97
C VAL A 167 10.31 1.05 -20.02
N GLY A 168 11.51 0.56 -20.31
CA GLY A 168 12.54 1.37 -20.97
C GLY A 168 12.86 2.62 -20.14
N ASP A 169 12.80 3.79 -20.78
CA ASP A 169 13.09 5.08 -20.13
C ASP A 169 11.84 5.76 -19.54
N ARG A 170 10.67 5.13 -19.63
CA ARG A 170 9.40 5.73 -19.17
C ARG A 170 9.02 5.19 -17.80
N VAL A 171 8.70 6.10 -16.88
CA VAL A 171 8.03 5.78 -15.61
C VAL A 171 6.60 5.34 -15.92
N VAL A 172 6.25 4.10 -15.56
CA VAL A 172 4.90 3.54 -15.79
C VAL A 172 4.14 3.32 -14.50
N VAL A 173 4.85 3.05 -13.39
CA VAL A 173 4.24 2.89 -12.07
C VAL A 173 5.07 3.63 -11.02
N LEU A 174 4.38 4.26 -10.06
CA LEU A 174 4.91 4.85 -8.85
C LEU A 174 4.11 4.25 -7.71
N GLY A 175 4.75 3.40 -6.92
CA GLY A 175 4.17 2.84 -5.70
C GLY A 175 4.46 3.74 -4.52
N TYR A 176 3.39 4.24 -3.89
CA TYR A 176 3.41 4.85 -2.55
C TYR A 176 2.42 4.16 -1.60
N ASN A 177 1.79 3.08 -2.04
CA ASN A 177 1.04 2.21 -1.14
C ASN A 177 1.98 1.25 -0.42
N ASP A 178 1.53 0.77 0.74
CA ASP A 178 2.43 0.05 1.61
C ASP A 178 2.74 -1.34 1.06
N MET A 179 1.80 -1.98 0.36
CA MET A 179 1.98 -3.35 -0.13
C MET A 179 2.89 -3.44 -1.36
N PHE A 180 2.70 -2.62 -2.40
CA PHE A 180 3.65 -2.64 -3.55
C PHE A 180 5.06 -2.19 -3.12
N THR A 181 5.15 -1.22 -2.22
CA THR A 181 6.42 -0.77 -1.63
C THR A 181 7.04 -1.90 -0.79
N ALA A 182 6.26 -2.59 0.05
CA ALA A 182 6.68 -3.76 0.81
C ALA A 182 7.25 -4.85 -0.10
N LEU A 183 6.52 -5.21 -1.15
CA LEU A 183 6.97 -6.21 -2.12
C LEU A 183 8.24 -5.76 -2.84
N SER A 184 8.35 -4.47 -3.20
CA SER A 184 9.57 -3.91 -3.80
C SER A 184 10.78 -4.01 -2.85
N PHE A 185 10.61 -3.71 -1.56
CA PHE A 185 11.66 -3.92 -0.55
C PHE A 185 12.04 -5.40 -0.44
N ALA A 186 11.05 -6.29 -0.39
CA ALA A 186 11.26 -7.72 -0.27
C ALA A 186 11.97 -8.33 -1.49
N ARG A 187 11.87 -7.73 -2.69
CA ARG A 187 12.68 -8.10 -3.86
C ARG A 187 14.17 -7.81 -3.67
N GLY A 188 14.52 -6.86 -2.82
CA GLY A 188 15.91 -6.57 -2.42
C GLY A 188 16.45 -7.47 -1.32
N VAL A 189 15.75 -8.55 -0.96
CA VAL A 189 16.13 -9.50 0.09
C VAL A 189 16.41 -10.86 -0.53
N ASP A 190 17.63 -11.36 -0.35
CA ASP A 190 17.97 -12.75 -0.67
C ASP A 190 18.11 -13.53 0.64
N GLY A 191 17.35 -14.61 0.79
CA GLY A 191 17.31 -15.30 2.07
C GLY A 191 16.31 -16.43 2.14
N SER A 192 16.26 -17.06 3.31
CA SER A 192 15.41 -18.21 3.58
C SER A 192 14.63 -18.02 4.88
N LEU A 193 13.41 -18.55 4.86
CA LEU A 193 12.48 -18.58 5.97
C LEU A 193 12.46 -19.97 6.60
N TYR A 194 12.51 -20.02 7.93
CA TYR A 194 12.53 -21.22 8.74
C TYR A 194 11.48 -21.15 9.85
N ARG A 195 11.03 -22.30 10.34
CA ARG A 195 10.22 -22.45 11.55
C ARG A 195 11.06 -23.03 12.68
N VAL A 196 11.04 -22.38 13.84
CA VAL A 196 11.67 -22.89 15.06
C VAL A 196 10.63 -22.90 16.18
N GLY A 197 9.99 -24.06 16.38
CA GLY A 197 8.83 -24.18 17.26
C GLY A 197 7.68 -23.28 16.79
N SER A 198 7.29 -22.32 17.63
CA SER A 198 6.26 -21.32 17.34
C SER A 198 6.77 -20.03 16.68
N THR A 199 8.08 -19.88 16.48
CA THR A 199 8.70 -18.67 15.95
C THR A 199 9.12 -18.87 14.49
N PHE A 200 8.96 -17.85 13.66
CA PHE A 200 9.51 -17.83 12.31
C PHE A 200 10.82 -17.06 12.29
N VAL A 201 11.80 -17.57 11.54
CA VAL A 201 13.12 -16.99 11.42
C VAL A 201 13.43 -16.73 9.96
N MET A 202 13.87 -15.52 9.63
CA MET A 202 14.41 -15.17 8.33
C MET A 202 15.91 -14.94 8.46
N ARG A 203 16.68 -15.67 7.65
CA ARG A 203 18.12 -15.44 7.49
C ARG A 203 18.33 -14.88 6.09
N TYR A 204 18.94 -13.70 5.99
CA TYR A 204 18.99 -12.99 4.72
C TYR A 204 20.24 -12.13 4.54
N ASN A 205 20.49 -11.79 3.28
CA ASN A 205 21.35 -10.73 2.84
C ASN A 205 20.49 -9.62 2.24
N LEU A 206 20.63 -8.41 2.77
CA LEU A 206 19.95 -7.23 2.25
C LEU A 206 20.78 -6.59 1.14
N ASN A 207 20.13 -6.22 0.03
CA ASN A 207 20.77 -5.39 -0.98
C ASN A 207 21.27 -4.08 -0.33
N PRO A 208 22.59 -3.78 -0.36
CA PRO A 208 23.14 -2.59 0.29
C PRO A 208 22.53 -1.27 -0.18
N GLY A 209 22.04 -1.23 -1.43
CA GLY A 209 21.37 -0.05 -1.98
C GLY A 209 20.09 0.33 -1.23
N LEU A 210 19.43 -0.61 -0.53
CA LEU A 210 18.23 -0.31 0.27
C LEU A 210 18.54 0.72 1.37
N PHE A 211 19.73 0.64 1.98
CA PHE A 211 20.17 1.58 3.01
C PHE A 211 20.43 2.99 2.46
N ASN A 212 20.68 3.13 1.15
CA ASN A 212 20.82 4.44 0.53
C ASN A 212 19.45 5.12 0.37
N VAL A 213 18.38 4.34 0.17
CA VAL A 213 17.01 4.86 0.02
C VAL A 213 16.42 5.27 1.37
N VAL A 214 16.62 4.45 2.41
CA VAL A 214 16.00 4.68 3.72
C VAL A 214 16.88 5.52 4.63
N GLY A 215 16.27 6.31 5.52
CA GLY A 215 16.99 6.98 6.62
C GLY A 215 17.23 6.08 7.83
N TYR A 216 16.42 5.03 7.99
CA TYR A 216 16.42 4.15 9.15
C TYR A 216 16.26 2.69 8.70
N GLU A 217 17.11 1.79 9.21
CA GLU A 217 17.07 0.35 8.86
C GLU A 217 15.73 -0.30 9.26
N GLU A 218 15.13 0.19 10.35
CA GLU A 218 13.82 -0.27 10.83
C GLU A 218 12.72 -0.18 9.76
N THR A 219 12.78 0.82 8.88
CA THR A 219 11.84 0.96 7.76
C THR A 219 11.94 -0.22 6.79
N ILE A 220 13.15 -0.71 6.49
CA ILE A 220 13.34 -1.90 5.64
C ILE A 220 12.64 -3.10 6.30
N TYR A 221 12.90 -3.32 7.58
CA TYR A 221 12.34 -4.46 8.31
C TYR A 221 10.80 -4.42 8.35
N LYS A 222 10.19 -3.24 8.52
CA LYS A 222 8.72 -3.06 8.47
C LYS A 222 8.13 -3.47 7.13
N TYR A 223 8.72 -2.98 6.03
CA TYR A 223 8.24 -3.28 4.69
C TYR A 223 8.48 -4.74 4.30
N VAL A 224 9.65 -5.31 4.60
CA VAL A 224 9.94 -6.73 4.34
C VAL A 224 9.00 -7.63 5.14
N SER A 225 8.77 -7.33 6.41
CA SER A 225 7.84 -8.09 7.25
C SER A 225 6.42 -8.01 6.70
N THR A 226 5.96 -6.82 6.31
CA THR A 226 4.64 -6.63 5.69
C THR A 226 4.46 -7.50 4.44
N ALA A 227 5.52 -7.68 3.63
CA ALA A 227 5.47 -8.52 2.43
C ALA A 227 5.42 -10.02 2.74
N VAL A 228 5.98 -10.48 3.86
CA VAL A 228 6.12 -11.91 4.19
C VAL A 228 4.98 -12.42 5.07
N LEU A 229 4.46 -11.59 5.98
CA LEU A 229 3.39 -11.95 6.91
C LEU A 229 2.14 -12.61 6.27
N PRO A 230 1.71 -12.24 5.05
CA PRO A 230 0.57 -12.91 4.40
C PRO A 230 0.69 -14.43 4.25
N ARG A 231 1.92 -14.97 4.28
CA ARG A 231 2.20 -16.41 4.10
C ARG A 231 2.68 -17.11 5.36
N LEU A 232 2.77 -16.41 6.49
CA LEU A 232 3.13 -17.05 7.75
C LEU A 232 1.89 -17.65 8.40
N GLU A 233 1.90 -18.94 8.67
CA GLU A 233 0.89 -19.57 9.52
C GLU A 233 1.12 -19.19 10.99
N PRO A 234 0.09 -18.93 11.81
CA PRO A 234 -1.34 -19.09 11.53
C PRO A 234 -2.02 -17.84 10.93
N LEU A 235 -1.28 -16.83 10.48
CA LEU A 235 -1.86 -15.56 10.03
C LEU A 235 -2.60 -15.71 8.70
N ASN A 236 -1.96 -16.32 7.68
CA ASN A 236 -2.53 -16.56 6.34
C ASN A 236 -3.36 -15.38 5.80
N LEU A 237 -2.78 -14.19 5.82
CA LEU A 237 -3.48 -12.93 5.56
C LEU A 237 -3.66 -12.71 4.05
N LYS A 238 -4.71 -11.98 3.69
CA LYS A 238 -4.80 -11.45 2.34
C LYS A 238 -3.82 -10.29 2.19
N PRO A 239 -3.05 -10.23 1.10
CA PRO A 239 -2.11 -9.15 0.87
C PRO A 239 -2.80 -7.78 0.80
N TRP A 240 -4.09 -7.69 0.43
CA TRP A 240 -4.85 -6.44 0.39
C TRP A 240 -5.46 -6.00 1.72
N ALA A 241 -5.35 -6.82 2.76
CA ALA A 241 -5.91 -6.59 4.10
C ALA A 241 -4.84 -6.25 5.14
N LEU A 242 -3.71 -5.70 4.70
CA LEU A 242 -2.55 -5.40 5.53
C LEU A 242 -1.90 -4.08 5.12
N GLY A 243 -1.76 -3.13 6.04
CA GLY A 243 -1.03 -1.88 5.82
C GLY A 243 0.25 -1.83 6.63
N ALA A 244 1.25 -1.09 6.15
CA ALA A 244 2.45 -0.77 6.90
C ALA A 244 2.39 0.68 7.37
N GLU A 245 2.98 0.98 8.53
CA GLU A 245 3.05 2.34 9.05
C GLU A 245 1.66 3.02 9.09
N VAL A 246 0.65 2.29 9.56
CA VAL A 246 -0.76 2.72 9.55
C VAL A 246 -1.03 3.75 10.65
N THR A 247 -1.27 4.99 10.24
CA THR A 247 -1.57 6.10 11.15
C THR A 247 -3.03 6.04 11.61
N LEU A 248 -3.26 6.06 12.91
CA LEU A 248 -4.60 6.12 13.49
C LEU A 248 -5.16 7.54 13.43
N PRO A 249 -6.43 7.74 13.07
CA PRO A 249 -7.04 9.06 13.01
C PRO A 249 -7.63 9.49 14.35
N VAL A 250 -7.05 9.10 15.49
CA VAL A 250 -7.63 9.33 16.83
C VAL A 250 -6.62 10.02 17.74
N VAL A 251 -7.09 11.01 18.50
CA VAL A 251 -6.33 11.73 19.51
C VAL A 251 -7.07 11.76 20.84
N LYS A 252 -6.33 11.72 21.96
CA LYS A 252 -6.88 11.87 23.31
C LYS A 252 -6.92 13.36 23.69
N SER A 253 -8.10 13.85 24.08
CA SER A 253 -8.33 15.23 24.51
C SER A 253 -9.06 15.22 25.86
N GLY A 254 -8.30 15.43 26.94
CA GLY A 254 -8.79 15.26 28.32
C GLY A 254 -9.28 13.83 28.55
N THR A 255 -10.58 13.68 28.84
CA THR A 255 -11.23 12.38 29.06
C THR A 255 -11.90 11.81 27.80
N LYS A 256 -11.85 12.51 26.66
CA LYS A 256 -12.48 12.10 25.41
C LYS A 256 -11.46 11.64 24.38
N TYR A 257 -11.90 10.78 23.47
CA TYR A 257 -11.19 10.44 22.25
C TYR A 257 -11.88 11.13 21.08
N LEU A 258 -11.12 11.86 20.29
CA LEU A 258 -11.63 12.62 19.15
C LEU A 258 -10.98 12.10 17.88
N LEU A 259 -11.69 12.16 16.76
CA LEU A 259 -10.98 12.10 15.47
C LEU A 259 -10.01 13.29 15.36
N THR A 260 -8.94 13.11 14.59
CA THR A 260 -7.92 14.14 14.33
C THR A 260 -8.53 15.46 13.86
N GLU A 261 -7.82 16.55 14.13
CA GLU A 261 -8.22 17.89 13.67
C GLU A 261 -8.51 17.87 12.18
N GLU A 262 -9.51 18.65 11.76
CA GLU A 262 -10.05 18.70 10.40
C GLU A 262 -10.87 17.46 9.95
N SER A 263 -10.84 16.34 10.68
CA SER A 263 -11.75 15.23 10.39
C SER A 263 -13.20 15.65 10.60
N GLY A 264 -14.06 15.33 9.64
CA GLY A 264 -15.41 15.89 9.60
C GLY A 264 -16.20 15.39 8.40
N VAL A 265 -17.45 15.82 8.31
CA VAL A 265 -18.30 15.54 7.15
C VAL A 265 -18.42 16.79 6.30
N TYR A 266 -17.91 16.74 5.08
CA TYR A 266 -17.84 17.87 4.16
C TYR A 266 -18.50 17.53 2.83
N GLN A 267 -18.76 18.55 2.03
CA GLN A 267 -19.05 18.37 0.61
C GLN A 267 -17.74 18.17 -0.15
N SER A 268 -17.70 17.24 -1.07
CA SER A 268 -16.57 17.09 -2.01
C SER A 268 -16.83 17.87 -3.30
N ASP A 269 -15.78 18.17 -4.06
CA ASP A 269 -15.89 18.88 -5.35
C ASP A 269 -16.74 18.14 -6.41
N PHE A 270 -17.00 16.85 -6.21
CA PHE A 270 -17.90 16.05 -7.05
C PHE A 270 -19.32 15.90 -6.46
N GLY A 271 -19.67 16.69 -5.43
CA GLY A 271 -21.03 16.79 -4.89
C GLY A 271 -21.44 15.70 -3.90
N ALA A 272 -20.51 14.85 -3.47
CA ALA A 272 -20.77 13.81 -2.47
C ALA A 272 -20.56 14.34 -1.04
N ARG A 273 -21.43 13.93 -0.11
CA ARG A 273 -21.26 14.14 1.33
C ARG A 273 -20.22 13.14 1.87
N THR A 274 -19.02 13.62 2.13
CA THR A 274 -17.85 12.80 2.38
C THR A 274 -17.38 12.90 3.82
N LEU A 275 -17.18 11.76 4.48
CA LEU A 275 -16.43 11.67 5.73
C LEU A 275 -14.95 11.83 5.40
N PHE A 276 -14.39 12.99 5.71
CA PHE A 276 -12.97 13.27 5.57
C PHE A 276 -12.25 12.90 6.85
N ILE A 277 -11.16 12.16 6.71
CA ILE A 277 -10.31 11.70 7.79
C ILE A 277 -8.92 12.28 7.57
N SER A 278 -8.54 13.23 8.40
CA SER A 278 -7.23 13.87 8.33
C SER A 278 -6.17 12.99 8.99
N LEU A 279 -5.00 12.88 8.37
CA LEU A 279 -3.83 12.21 8.93
C LEU A 279 -2.65 13.18 9.12
N GLU A 280 -2.91 14.48 9.06
CA GLU A 280 -1.84 15.50 9.04
C GLU A 280 -1.29 15.83 10.43
N THR A 281 -2.04 15.56 11.50
CA THR A 281 -1.59 15.70 12.89
C THR A 281 -0.56 14.63 13.27
N LYS A 282 0.25 14.87 14.31
CA LYS A 282 1.16 13.87 14.94
C LYS A 282 0.38 12.73 15.63
N ALA A 283 -0.38 11.97 14.86
CA ALA A 283 -1.17 10.87 15.36
C ALA A 283 -0.32 9.60 15.48
N LEU A 284 -0.73 8.72 16.39
CA LEU A 284 -0.05 7.46 16.67
C LEU A 284 -0.16 6.51 15.47
N ARG A 285 0.86 5.67 15.30
CA ARG A 285 1.02 4.82 14.11
C ARG A 285 1.43 3.41 14.50
N PHE A 286 0.75 2.42 13.95
CA PHE A 286 1.19 1.03 14.03
C PHE A 286 2.20 0.75 12.93
N ASP A 287 3.22 -0.07 13.22
CA ASP A 287 4.17 -0.49 12.20
C ASP A 287 3.49 -1.37 11.15
N ILE A 288 2.59 -2.25 11.60
CA ILE A 288 1.76 -3.08 10.72
C ILE A 288 0.36 -3.17 11.33
N LEU A 289 -0.67 -2.98 10.53
CA LEU A 289 -2.07 -3.19 10.93
C LEU A 289 -2.81 -3.91 9.82
N GLY A 290 -3.53 -4.97 10.16
CA GLY A 290 -4.27 -5.76 9.20
C GLY A 290 -5.47 -6.47 9.79
N ILE A 291 -6.17 -7.18 8.92
CA ILE A 291 -7.38 -7.92 9.25
C ILE A 291 -7.25 -9.30 8.58
N SER A 292 -7.34 -10.36 9.37
CA SER A 292 -7.29 -11.74 8.86
C SER A 292 -8.57 -12.10 8.12
N ASN A 293 -8.54 -13.23 7.39
CA ASN A 293 -9.71 -13.74 6.67
C ASN A 293 -10.92 -13.99 7.56
N ASP A 294 -10.70 -14.36 8.81
CA ASP A 294 -11.76 -14.61 9.77
C ASP A 294 -12.22 -13.35 10.51
N GLY A 295 -11.65 -12.18 10.20
CA GLY A 295 -12.00 -10.89 10.79
C GLY A 295 -11.18 -10.51 12.04
N SER A 296 -10.26 -11.36 12.50
CA SER A 296 -9.37 -11.04 13.62
C SER A 296 -8.44 -9.88 13.27
N LEU A 297 -8.15 -9.02 14.25
CA LEU A 297 -7.16 -7.95 14.08
C LEU A 297 -5.75 -8.51 14.07
N VAL A 298 -4.90 -7.96 13.21
CA VAL A 298 -3.46 -8.20 13.21
C VAL A 298 -2.75 -6.90 13.54
N ILE A 299 -1.97 -6.90 14.62
CA ILE A 299 -1.17 -5.74 15.03
C ILE A 299 0.28 -6.17 15.03
N GLY A 300 1.11 -5.51 14.25
CA GLY A 300 2.54 -5.78 14.18
C GLY A 300 3.38 -4.62 14.72
N GLU A 301 4.40 -4.97 15.49
CA GLU A 301 5.46 -4.08 15.95
C GLU A 301 6.81 -4.61 15.44
N VAL A 302 7.67 -3.73 14.92
CA VAL A 302 8.98 -4.12 14.38
C VAL A 302 10.08 -3.37 15.11
N LYS A 303 11.13 -4.09 15.56
CA LYS A 303 12.25 -3.52 16.30
C LYS A 303 13.58 -3.84 15.63
N ASN A 304 14.43 -2.82 15.52
CA ASN A 304 15.81 -2.98 15.10
C ASN A 304 16.69 -3.37 16.29
N MET A 305 17.30 -4.56 16.22
CA MET A 305 18.11 -5.14 17.28
C MET A 305 19.58 -4.68 17.29
N LYS A 306 20.02 -3.89 16.30
CA LYS A 306 21.43 -3.47 16.14
C LYS A 306 22.02 -2.75 17.37
N SER A 307 21.19 -2.05 18.15
CA SER A 307 21.63 -1.22 19.29
C SER A 307 20.73 -1.39 20.51
N VAL A 308 20.10 -2.56 20.64
CA VAL A 308 19.27 -2.92 21.78
C VAL A 308 20.11 -3.81 22.70
N HIS A 309 20.36 -3.34 23.92
CA HIS A 309 21.20 -4.01 24.92
C HIS A 309 20.39 -4.68 26.03
N GLY A 310 19.07 -4.52 26.03
CA GLY A 310 18.18 -5.20 26.96
C GLY A 310 16.70 -5.14 26.55
N PRO A 311 15.84 -5.98 27.17
CA PRO A 311 14.42 -6.05 26.84
C PRO A 311 13.66 -4.73 26.94
N SER A 312 14.00 -3.88 27.92
CA SER A 312 13.36 -2.59 28.13
C SER A 312 13.57 -1.62 26.97
N GLU A 313 14.69 -1.74 26.25
CA GLU A 313 15.02 -0.89 25.10
C GLU A 313 14.19 -1.22 23.86
N LEU A 314 13.51 -2.38 23.83
CA LEU A 314 12.49 -2.67 22.82
C LEU A 314 11.30 -1.71 22.91
N LYS A 315 11.08 -1.09 24.08
CA LYS A 315 10.02 -0.10 24.31
C LYS A 315 8.63 -0.59 23.90
N LEU A 316 8.36 -1.88 24.09
CA LEU A 316 7.10 -2.49 23.67
C LEU A 316 5.89 -1.91 24.40
N GLU A 317 6.10 -1.44 25.63
CA GLU A 317 5.09 -0.76 26.45
C GLU A 317 4.50 0.49 25.77
N GLU A 318 5.22 1.16 24.87
CA GLU A 318 4.72 2.31 24.11
C GLU A 318 3.60 1.92 23.13
N MET A 319 3.44 0.63 22.81
CA MET A 319 2.35 0.13 22.00
C MET A 319 1.00 0.29 22.70
N ALA A 320 0.96 0.24 24.04
CA ALA A 320 -0.27 0.36 24.82
C ALA A 320 -1.03 1.67 24.51
N ASP A 321 -0.31 2.77 24.27
CA ASP A 321 -0.93 4.06 23.93
C ASP A 321 -1.59 4.03 22.54
N ARG A 322 -1.00 3.30 21.59
CA ARG A 322 -1.59 3.12 20.24
C ARG A 322 -2.80 2.20 20.29
N VAL A 323 -2.70 1.13 21.07
CA VAL A 323 -3.80 0.19 21.32
C VAL A 323 -4.96 0.90 22.01
N GLU A 324 -4.71 1.80 22.98
CA GLU A 324 -5.75 2.59 23.64
C GLU A 324 -6.60 3.36 22.62
N MET A 325 -5.96 4.05 21.66
CA MET A 325 -6.66 4.81 20.62
C MET A 325 -7.46 3.90 19.67
N LEU A 326 -6.87 2.79 19.24
CA LEU A 326 -7.56 1.80 18.40
C LEU A 326 -8.74 1.18 19.14
N TYR A 327 -8.57 0.88 20.43
CA TYR A 327 -9.58 0.28 21.28
C TYR A 327 -10.77 1.22 21.49
N ALA A 328 -10.49 2.51 21.74
CA ALA A 328 -11.53 3.53 21.82
C ALA A 328 -12.34 3.62 20.52
N LEU A 329 -11.67 3.53 19.36
CA LEU A 329 -12.35 3.54 18.06
C LEU A 329 -13.29 2.33 17.90
N LEU A 330 -12.81 1.14 18.24
CA LEU A 330 -13.55 -0.12 18.09
C LEU A 330 -14.68 -0.30 19.13
N ARG A 331 -14.64 0.41 20.25
CA ARG A 331 -15.75 0.47 21.22
C ARG A 331 -16.74 1.60 20.96
N GLY A 332 -16.47 2.43 19.95
CA GLY A 332 -17.26 3.61 19.66
C GLY A 332 -17.15 4.67 20.75
N ASP A 333 -16.02 4.79 21.46
CA ASP A 333 -15.76 5.86 22.43
C ASP A 333 -15.22 7.16 21.78
N VAL A 334 -15.05 7.14 20.45
CA VAL A 334 -14.52 8.26 19.66
C VAL A 334 -15.63 9.20 19.21
N TYR A 335 -15.36 10.51 19.28
CA TYR A 335 -16.26 11.55 18.82
C TYR A 335 -15.80 12.15 17.50
N LEU A 336 -16.77 12.34 16.61
CA LEU A 336 -16.69 13.20 15.44
C LEU A 336 -17.56 14.42 15.72
N ASP A 337 -16.94 15.59 15.86
CA ASP A 337 -17.59 16.79 16.40
C ASP A 337 -18.26 16.49 17.76
N ASN A 338 -19.56 16.75 17.88
CA ASN A 338 -20.36 16.45 19.06
C ASN A 338 -21.04 15.07 19.00
N ARG A 339 -20.81 14.29 17.94
CA ARG A 339 -21.43 12.98 17.73
C ARG A 339 -20.47 11.86 18.09
N ARG A 340 -20.90 10.98 18.97
CA ARG A 340 -20.19 9.73 19.25
C ARG A 340 -20.34 8.76 18.08
N ILE A 341 -19.24 8.19 17.60
CA ILE A 341 -19.19 7.17 16.55
C ILE A 341 -19.58 5.82 17.17
N SER A 342 -20.41 5.03 16.50
CA SER A 342 -20.73 3.66 16.94
C SER A 342 -19.55 2.69 16.79
N ALA A 343 -19.58 1.55 17.47
CA ALA A 343 -18.54 0.54 17.34
C ALA A 343 -18.44 -0.01 15.90
N GLU A 344 -19.57 -0.19 15.23
CA GLU A 344 -19.65 -0.63 13.84
C GLU A 344 -19.05 0.40 12.87
N GLU A 345 -19.34 1.69 13.07
CA GLU A 345 -18.71 2.78 12.31
C GLU A 345 -17.20 2.84 12.57
N GLY A 346 -16.77 2.63 13.81
CA GLY A 346 -15.36 2.56 14.19
C GLY A 346 -14.63 1.40 13.51
N ALA A 347 -15.21 0.20 13.53
CA ALA A 347 -14.66 -0.97 12.84
C ALA A 347 -14.61 -0.79 11.32
N ALA A 348 -15.66 -0.19 10.72
CA ALA A 348 -15.66 0.15 9.30
C ALA A 348 -14.56 1.17 8.95
N LEU A 349 -14.31 2.15 9.81
CA LEU A 349 -13.22 3.12 9.64
C LEU A 349 -11.84 2.43 9.70
N VAL A 350 -11.63 1.48 10.62
CA VAL A 350 -10.40 0.68 10.67
C VAL A 350 -10.20 -0.12 9.38
N GLY A 351 -11.25 -0.77 8.88
CA GLY A 351 -11.20 -1.48 7.60
C GLY A 351 -10.86 -0.59 6.42
N ALA A 352 -11.51 0.59 6.33
CA ALA A 352 -11.22 1.60 5.32
C ALA A 352 -9.77 2.10 5.41
N LEU A 353 -9.27 2.30 6.63
CA LEU A 353 -7.90 2.73 6.89
C LEU A 353 -6.89 1.71 6.37
N VAL A 354 -7.04 0.44 6.74
CA VAL A 354 -6.17 -0.65 6.25
C VAL A 354 -6.20 -0.72 4.72
N SER A 355 -7.38 -0.66 4.11
CA SER A 355 -7.54 -0.66 2.65
C SER A 355 -6.78 0.51 2.00
N VAL A 356 -6.94 1.74 2.48
CA VAL A 356 -6.25 2.92 1.90
C VAL A 356 -4.75 2.83 2.09
N PHE A 357 -4.29 2.34 3.24
CA PHE A 357 -2.87 2.17 3.50
C PHE A 357 -2.24 1.12 2.57
N ASN A 358 -2.95 0.02 2.36
CA ASN A 358 -2.60 -1.01 1.40
C ASN A 358 -2.57 -0.53 -0.07
N GLY A 359 -3.27 0.55 -0.40
CA GLY A 359 -3.34 1.09 -1.77
C GLY A 359 -4.70 0.98 -2.43
N GLY A 360 -5.71 0.55 -1.67
CA GLY A 360 -7.11 0.60 -2.08
C GLY A 360 -7.56 2.04 -2.29
N ARG A 361 -7.90 2.38 -3.53
CA ARG A 361 -8.42 3.70 -3.91
C ARG A 361 -9.45 3.52 -5.02
N LEU A 362 -10.47 4.37 -5.05
CA LEU A 362 -11.33 4.43 -6.22
C LEU A 362 -10.76 5.31 -7.32
N SER A 363 -11.14 4.94 -8.53
CA SER A 363 -11.03 5.72 -9.74
C SER A 363 -12.15 6.78 -9.77
N GLY A 364 -11.85 8.02 -10.18
CA GLY A 364 -12.86 9.11 -10.37
C GLY A 364 -12.53 10.49 -9.75
N GLY A 365 -12.46 11.55 -10.58
CA GLY A 365 -12.38 12.98 -10.20
C GLY A 365 -11.06 13.79 -10.01
N GLY A 366 -9.86 13.41 -10.47
CA GLY A 366 -8.60 14.22 -10.39
C GLY A 366 -7.82 14.50 -11.71
N ARG A 367 -6.84 15.43 -11.70
CA ARG A 367 -5.93 15.74 -12.84
C ARG A 367 -4.63 14.91 -12.87
N VAL A 368 -4.42 14.04 -11.89
CA VAL A 368 -3.23 13.19 -11.76
C VAL A 368 -3.64 11.76 -12.02
N SER A 369 -3.16 11.10 -13.07
CA SER A 369 -3.36 9.66 -13.24
C SER A 369 -2.49 8.94 -12.22
N SER A 370 -3.10 8.21 -11.27
CA SER A 370 -2.34 7.48 -10.26
C SER A 370 -1.77 6.27 -10.97
N SER A 371 -0.46 6.19 -10.97
CA SER A 371 0.21 4.94 -11.02
C SER A 371 -0.10 4.14 -9.74
N PHE A 372 -0.33 2.83 -9.90
CA PHE A 372 -0.79 1.89 -8.87
C PHE A 372 -2.06 2.29 -8.08
N SER A 373 -3.23 1.83 -8.53
CA SER A 373 -4.43 1.70 -7.67
C SER A 373 -4.73 0.22 -7.47
N ALA A 374 -5.00 -0.19 -6.23
CA ALA A 374 -5.66 -1.46 -5.98
C ALA A 374 -7.17 -1.21 -5.86
N GLU A 375 -7.99 -2.15 -6.30
CA GLU A 375 -9.42 -2.13 -5.98
C GLU A 375 -9.58 -2.08 -4.44
N PRO A 376 -10.38 -1.15 -3.88
CA PRO A 376 -10.52 -1.04 -2.44
C PRO A 376 -11.31 -2.23 -1.91
N VAL A 377 -10.62 -3.10 -1.16
CA VAL A 377 -11.24 -4.22 -0.46
C VAL A 377 -11.27 -3.91 1.02
N VAL A 378 -12.45 -3.55 1.53
CA VAL A 378 -12.66 -3.24 2.94
C VAL A 378 -13.14 -4.48 3.68
N LEU A 379 -12.25 -5.04 4.50
CA LEU A 379 -12.61 -6.02 5.52
C LEU A 379 -12.95 -5.28 6.82
N ILE A 380 -14.02 -5.68 7.50
CA ILE A 380 -14.38 -5.13 8.81
C ILE A 380 -13.84 -6.06 9.89
N PRO A 381 -13.06 -5.57 10.85
CA PRO A 381 -12.54 -6.41 11.92
C PRO A 381 -13.66 -6.78 12.90
N ASP A 382 -13.68 -8.05 13.32
CA ASP A 382 -14.37 -8.47 14.52
C ASP A 382 -13.43 -8.31 15.73
N TYR A 383 -13.47 -7.12 16.33
CA TYR A 383 -12.63 -6.75 17.46
C TYR A 383 -12.94 -7.51 18.76
N ARG A 384 -13.93 -8.42 18.74
CA ARG A 384 -14.23 -9.32 19.87
C ARG A 384 -13.40 -10.60 19.80
N LYS A 385 -12.84 -10.93 18.64
CA LYS A 385 -11.92 -12.07 18.48
C LYS A 385 -10.55 -11.76 19.08
N GLU A 386 -9.77 -12.82 19.30
CA GLU A 386 -8.37 -12.67 19.66
C GLU A 386 -7.61 -11.93 18.55
N THR A 387 -6.77 -11.00 18.98
CA THR A 387 -5.86 -10.25 18.12
C THR A 387 -4.61 -11.09 17.89
N LYS A 388 -4.15 -11.17 16.65
CA LYS A 388 -2.84 -11.72 16.30
C LYS A 388 -1.80 -10.61 16.49
N PHE A 389 -1.14 -10.61 17.63
CA PHE A 389 -0.06 -9.68 17.92
C PHE A 389 1.26 -10.25 17.38
N VAL A 390 1.84 -9.54 16.42
CA VAL A 390 3.07 -9.92 15.72
C VAL A 390 4.21 -9.03 16.21
N LEU A 391 5.26 -9.62 16.75
CA LEU A 391 6.49 -8.90 17.08
C LEU A 391 7.61 -9.36 16.14
N VAL A 392 8.20 -8.42 15.41
CA VAL A 392 9.37 -8.69 14.58
C VAL A 392 10.59 -8.06 15.22
N LEU A 393 11.57 -8.89 15.57
CA LEU A 393 12.89 -8.43 16.00
C LEU A 393 13.86 -8.70 14.85
N ALA A 394 14.57 -7.67 14.37
CA ALA A 394 15.39 -7.79 13.17
C ALA A 394 16.69 -6.99 13.24
N ASP A 395 17.72 -7.48 12.57
CA ASP A 395 18.94 -6.77 12.24
C ASP A 395 19.31 -7.00 10.76
N ARG A 396 20.55 -6.68 10.38
CA ARG A 396 21.00 -6.71 8.97
C ARG A 396 21.04 -8.10 8.35
N GLU A 397 21.10 -9.15 9.14
CA GLU A 397 21.33 -10.52 8.67
C GLU A 397 20.21 -11.48 9.08
N PHE A 398 19.42 -11.08 10.09
CA PHE A 398 18.51 -11.97 10.77
C PHE A 398 17.25 -11.25 11.23
N ALA A 399 16.10 -11.92 11.10
CA ALA A 399 14.87 -11.51 11.77
C ALA A 399 14.14 -12.70 12.40
N ALA A 400 13.53 -12.48 13.55
CA ALA A 400 12.60 -13.40 14.18
C ALA A 400 11.21 -12.77 14.27
N VAL A 401 10.19 -13.54 13.93
CA VAL A 401 8.77 -13.16 13.98
C VAL A 401 8.07 -14.01 15.01
N PHE A 402 7.62 -13.36 16.09
CA PHE A 402 6.85 -13.95 17.16
C PHE A 402 5.37 -13.62 16.94
N ILE A 403 4.50 -14.60 17.13
CA ILE A 403 3.05 -14.45 16.93
C ILE A 403 2.37 -14.86 18.23
N TYR A 404 1.64 -13.93 18.82
CA TYR A 404 0.85 -14.12 20.03
C TYR A 404 -0.63 -13.97 19.69
N GLU A 405 -1.47 -14.86 20.21
CA GLU A 405 -2.93 -14.77 20.10
C GLU A 405 -3.46 -14.31 21.45
N VAL A 406 -3.94 -13.07 21.50
CA VAL A 406 -4.36 -12.43 22.76
C VAL A 406 -5.56 -11.53 22.55
N PRO A 407 -6.46 -11.37 23.55
CA PRO A 407 -7.48 -10.34 23.50
C PRO A 407 -6.86 -8.95 23.32
N LEU A 408 -7.49 -8.08 22.50
CA LEU A 408 -6.98 -6.72 22.25
C LEU A 408 -6.75 -5.93 23.55
N ALA A 409 -7.60 -6.13 24.57
CA ALA A 409 -7.47 -5.49 25.87
C ALA A 409 -6.20 -5.88 26.63
N GLN A 410 -5.65 -7.08 26.39
CA GLN A 410 -4.41 -7.53 27.02
C GLN A 410 -3.21 -6.71 26.52
N LEU A 411 -3.27 -6.17 25.29
CA LEU A 411 -2.24 -5.28 24.76
C LEU A 411 -2.26 -3.87 25.38
N LEU A 412 -3.23 -3.57 26.25
CA LEU A 412 -3.22 -2.36 27.10
C LEU A 412 -2.39 -2.56 28.37
N ASP A 413 -2.16 -3.81 28.78
CA ASP A 413 -1.37 -4.13 29.97
C ASP A 413 0.13 -4.00 29.66
N ARG A 414 0.72 -2.89 30.11
CA ARG A 414 2.16 -2.63 29.99
C ARG A 414 3.01 -3.72 30.67
N GLY A 415 2.51 -4.34 31.74
CA GLY A 415 3.18 -5.47 32.40
C GLY A 415 3.22 -6.72 31.52
N PHE A 416 2.14 -7.02 30.79
CA PHE A 416 2.13 -8.07 29.78
C PHE A 416 3.13 -7.76 28.66
N LEU A 417 3.11 -6.55 28.10
CA LEU A 417 4.04 -6.16 27.03
C LEU A 417 5.51 -6.23 27.47
N ARG A 418 5.81 -5.91 28.74
CA ARG A 418 7.16 -6.07 29.29
C ARG A 418 7.61 -7.53 29.33
N ARG A 419 6.73 -8.46 29.76
CA ARG A 419 7.04 -9.90 29.76
C ARG A 419 7.27 -10.42 28.34
N VAL A 420 6.45 -9.98 27.37
CA VAL A 420 6.66 -10.33 25.96
C VAL A 420 7.99 -9.81 25.44
N ALA A 421 8.36 -8.57 25.80
CA ALA A 421 9.65 -7.99 25.42
C ALA A 421 10.83 -8.80 26.01
N GLU A 422 10.75 -9.19 27.28
CA GLU A 422 11.76 -10.03 27.94
C GLU A 422 11.91 -11.39 27.25
N GLU A 423 10.81 -12.11 27.05
CA GLU A 423 10.80 -13.42 26.39
C GLU A 423 11.38 -13.33 24.97
N ALA A 424 10.88 -12.40 24.15
CA ALA A 424 11.28 -12.27 22.76
C ALA A 424 12.74 -11.82 22.62
N TYR A 425 13.22 -10.92 23.49
CA TYR A 425 14.60 -10.45 23.48
C TYR A 425 15.59 -11.61 23.67
N TYR A 426 15.44 -12.40 24.73
CA TYR A 426 16.37 -13.50 24.99
C TYR A 426 16.27 -14.60 23.92
N LYS A 427 15.04 -14.92 23.50
CA LYS A 427 14.82 -15.92 22.45
C LYS A 427 15.38 -15.48 21.09
N PHE A 428 15.41 -14.18 20.78
CA PHE A 428 16.05 -13.68 19.55
C PHE A 428 17.54 -14.03 19.49
N PHE A 429 18.29 -13.84 20.57
CA PHE A 429 19.73 -14.18 20.59
C PHE A 429 19.97 -15.68 20.55
N GLU A 430 19.16 -16.46 21.26
CA GLU A 430 19.19 -17.94 21.18
C GLU A 430 18.97 -18.42 19.74
N LEU A 431 17.93 -17.90 19.06
CA LEU A 431 17.62 -18.26 17.68
C LEU A 431 18.70 -17.82 16.69
N LYS A 432 19.35 -16.68 16.94
CA LYS A 432 20.41 -16.15 16.07
C LYS A 432 21.63 -17.07 16.08
N GLU A 433 22.04 -17.54 17.26
CA GLU A 433 23.17 -18.45 17.48
C GLU A 433 22.86 -19.91 17.10
N GLY A 434 21.59 -20.31 17.17
CA GLY A 434 21.14 -21.67 16.84
C GLY A 434 21.24 -22.04 15.36
N SER A 435 21.63 -23.30 15.09
CA SER A 435 21.82 -23.85 13.73
C SER A 435 20.59 -24.53 13.12
N GLY A 436 19.44 -24.54 13.82
CA GLY A 436 18.31 -25.42 13.49
C GLY A 436 16.97 -24.72 13.34
N GLY A 437 16.24 -25.12 12.31
CA GLY A 437 14.84 -24.79 12.05
C GLY A 437 14.33 -25.59 10.86
N GLU A 438 13.04 -25.88 10.83
CA GLU A 438 12.40 -26.48 9.65
C GLU A 438 12.43 -25.45 8.52
N TYR A 439 13.09 -25.78 7.41
CA TYR A 439 13.08 -24.92 6.22
C TYR A 439 11.65 -24.83 5.66
N ILE A 440 11.17 -23.60 5.48
CA ILE A 440 9.86 -23.34 4.89
C ILE A 440 10.00 -23.04 3.39
N SER A 441 10.73 -21.97 3.06
CA SER A 441 10.85 -21.49 1.70
C SER A 441 11.92 -20.41 1.58
N ALA A 442 12.38 -20.15 0.36
CA ALA A 442 13.15 -18.95 0.06
C ALA A 442 12.23 -17.72 0.20
N VAL A 443 12.76 -16.59 0.70
CA VAL A 443 12.00 -15.34 0.84
C VAL A 443 11.41 -14.91 -0.50
N LYS A 444 12.16 -15.07 -1.59
CA LYS A 444 11.69 -14.78 -2.95
C LYS A 444 10.43 -15.56 -3.32
N ASN A 445 10.37 -16.85 -3.02
CA ASN A 445 9.21 -17.69 -3.34
C ASN A 445 7.98 -17.25 -2.53
N VAL A 446 8.16 -16.91 -1.25
CA VAL A 446 7.10 -16.35 -0.42
C VAL A 446 6.56 -15.06 -1.04
N VAL A 447 7.45 -14.16 -1.46
CA VAL A 447 7.09 -12.90 -2.12
C VAL A 447 6.37 -13.17 -3.45
N ASP A 448 6.81 -14.15 -4.25
CA ASP A 448 6.16 -14.54 -5.50
C ASP A 448 4.71 -14.98 -5.27
N ASP A 449 4.45 -15.76 -4.23
CA ASP A 449 3.09 -16.17 -3.87
C ASP A 449 2.23 -14.98 -3.43
N VAL A 450 2.79 -14.02 -2.71
CA VAL A 450 2.08 -12.80 -2.30
C VAL A 450 1.79 -11.90 -3.49
N VAL A 451 2.75 -11.73 -4.40
CA VAL A 451 2.55 -11.03 -5.69
C VAL A 451 1.42 -11.68 -6.47
N LYS A 452 1.46 -13.01 -6.63
CA LYS A 452 0.45 -13.78 -7.37
C LYS A 452 -0.97 -13.56 -6.82
N GLU A 453 -1.13 -13.50 -5.52
CA GLU A 453 -2.43 -13.24 -4.90
C GLU A 453 -2.83 -11.77 -5.02
N TYR A 454 -1.91 -10.83 -4.75
CA TYR A 454 -2.23 -9.39 -4.79
C TYR A 454 -2.62 -8.90 -6.19
N LYS A 455 -2.17 -9.59 -7.24
CA LYS A 455 -2.61 -9.36 -8.64
C LYS A 455 -4.11 -9.37 -8.85
N GLN A 456 -4.86 -10.06 -7.98
CA GLN A 456 -6.31 -10.12 -8.06
C GLN A 456 -6.96 -8.74 -7.89
N VAL A 457 -6.34 -7.86 -7.10
CA VAL A 457 -6.85 -6.50 -6.82
C VAL A 457 -5.99 -5.40 -7.42
N SER A 458 -4.77 -5.70 -7.88
CA SER A 458 -3.95 -4.73 -8.62
C SER A 458 -3.04 -5.39 -9.65
N ARG A 459 -3.37 -5.21 -10.94
CA ARG A 459 -2.62 -5.82 -12.05
C ARG A 459 -1.18 -5.32 -12.15
N HIS A 460 -0.92 -4.08 -11.73
CA HIS A 460 0.41 -3.46 -11.81
C HIS A 460 1.49 -4.17 -10.98
N VAL A 461 1.11 -4.98 -9.99
CA VAL A 461 2.07 -5.78 -9.22
C VAL A 461 2.77 -6.84 -10.09
N SER A 462 2.25 -7.14 -11.29
CA SER A 462 2.95 -8.00 -12.27
C SER A 462 4.29 -7.45 -12.74
N LEU A 463 4.58 -6.16 -12.53
CA LEU A 463 5.89 -5.58 -12.83
C LEU A 463 6.99 -6.06 -11.88
N LEU A 464 6.62 -6.80 -10.83
CA LEU A 464 7.54 -7.44 -9.90
C LEU A 464 7.77 -8.91 -10.21
N GLU A 465 7.22 -9.48 -11.29
CA GLU A 465 7.40 -10.90 -11.66
C GLU A 465 8.68 -11.20 -12.43
#